data_AF-A0A011N701-F1
#
_entry.id   AF-A0A011N701-F1
#
_cell.length_a   1.000
_cell.length_b   1.000
_cell.length_c   1.000
_cell.angle_alpha   90.00
_cell.angle_beta   90.00
_cell.angle_gamma   90.00
#
_symmetry.space_group_name_H-M   'P 1'
#
loop_
_entity.id
_entity.type
_entity.pdbx_description
1 polymer ?
#
loop_
_entity_poly.entity_id
_entity_poly.type
_entity_poly.pdbx_seq_one_letter_code
_entity_poly.pdbx_strand_id
1 'polypeptide(L)' 'MAERFLSRAEASFADLARQPMMGAPVTLKHPELAGMRKWQVRDFDSHLAFYQSRPGGVSIVRVLHAVSDWWSLLGFEV' A
#
# COMPACT_ATOMS: atom_id res chain seq x y z
N MET A 1 17.87 -10.58 5.67
CA MET A 1 16.42 -10.29 5.83
C MET A 1 16.00 -9.03 5.09
N ALA A 2 16.74 -7.92 5.20
CA ALA A 2 16.44 -6.67 4.49
C ALA A 2 16.41 -6.82 2.95
N GLU A 3 17.39 -7.50 2.35
CA GLU A 3 17.43 -7.73 0.89
C GLU A 3 16.23 -8.53 0.38
N ARG A 4 15.80 -9.56 1.13
CA ARG A 4 14.61 -10.35 0.79
C ARG A 4 13.37 -9.49 0.83
N PHE A 5 13.24 -8.63 1.85
CA PHE A 5 12.11 -7.69 1.92
C PHE A 5 12.10 -6.73 0.72
N LEU A 6 13.25 -6.12 0.40
CA LEU A 6 13.36 -5.21 -0.74
C LEU A 6 12.95 -5.89 -2.05
N SER A 7 13.50 -7.07 -2.33
CA SER A 7 13.18 -7.84 -3.55
C SER A 7 11.69 -8.22 -3.62
N ARG A 8 11.08 -8.59 -2.49
CA ARG A 8 9.65 -8.90 -2.46
C ARG A 8 8.78 -7.66 -2.61
N ALA A 9 9.16 -6.54 -2.02
CA ALA A 9 8.48 -5.26 -2.19
C ALA A 9 8.52 -4.80 -3.65
N GLU A 10 9.69 -4.83 -4.30
CA GLU A 10 9.84 -4.50 -5.72
C GLU A 10 8.97 -5.39 -6.61
N ALA A 11 8.99 -6.70 -6.38
CA ALA A 11 8.15 -7.63 -7.13
C ALA A 11 6.65 -7.34 -6.94
N SER A 12 6.22 -7.08 -5.69
CA SER A 12 4.85 -6.67 -5.40
C SER A 12 4.49 -5.36 -6.11
N PHE A 13 5.37 -4.36 -6.13
CA PHE A 13 5.10 -3.07 -6.79
C PHE A 13 5.02 -3.21 -8.30
N ALA A 14 5.83 -4.09 -8.90
CA ALA A 14 5.74 -4.40 -10.33
C ALA A 14 4.40 -5.06 -10.67
N ASP A 15 3.88 -5.93 -9.80
CA ASP A 15 2.54 -6.51 -9.97
C ASP A 15 1.44 -5.44 -9.83
N LEU A 16 1.54 -4.56 -8.82
CA LEU A 16 0.62 -3.44 -8.64
C LEU A 16 0.62 -2.49 -9.84
N ALA A 17 1.78 -2.18 -10.43
CA ALA A 17 1.85 -1.35 -11.62
C ALA A 17 1.14 -1.99 -12.83
N ARG A 18 1.22 -3.33 -12.98
CA ARG A 18 0.53 -4.08 -14.03
C ARG A 18 -0.97 -4.21 -13.79
N GLN A 19 -1.40 -4.32 -12.53
CA GLN A 19 -2.81 -4.45 -12.17
C GLN A 19 -3.15 -3.50 -11.00
N PRO A 20 -3.30 -2.19 -11.26
CA PRO A 20 -3.49 -1.16 -10.23
C PRO A 20 -4.76 -1.30 -9.39
N MET A 21 -5.69 -2.17 -9.80
CA MET A 21 -6.97 -2.37 -9.14
C MET A 21 -6.99 -3.59 -8.20
N MET A 22 -5.92 -4.40 -8.15
CA MET A 22 -5.89 -5.64 -7.35
C MET A 22 -5.98 -5.41 -5.84
N GLY A 23 -5.59 -4.22 -5.37
CA GLY A 23 -5.59 -3.88 -3.95
C GLY A 23 -6.99 -3.95 -3.34
N ALA A 24 -7.08 -3.95 -2.02
CA ALA A 24 -8.33 -3.60 -1.35
C ALA A 24 -8.45 -2.06 -1.30
N PRO A 25 -9.60 -1.46 -1.64
CA PRO A 25 -9.81 -0.04 -1.44
C PRO A 25 -9.75 0.29 0.06
N VAL A 26 -9.29 1.51 0.39
CA VAL A 26 -9.28 2.03 1.76
C VAL A 26 -10.17 3.26 1.80
N THR A 27 -11.16 3.26 2.69
CA THR A 27 -12.01 4.43 2.93
C THR A 27 -11.28 5.38 3.87
N LEU A 28 -10.97 6.58 3.39
CA LEU A 28 -10.24 7.61 4.13
C LEU A 28 -11.11 8.86 4.25
N LYS A 29 -11.09 9.51 5.41
CA LYS A 29 -11.84 10.75 5.65
C LYS A 29 -11.27 11.94 4.88
N HIS A 30 -9.97 11.93 4.58
CA HIS A 30 -9.29 13.04 3.90
C HIS A 30 -9.45 12.95 2.37
N PRO A 31 -10.03 13.97 1.70
CA PRO A 31 -10.30 13.93 0.25
C PRO A 31 -9.05 13.71 -0.61
N GLU A 32 -7.89 14.21 -0.18
CA GLU A 32 -6.61 14.05 -0.89
C GLU A 32 -6.12 12.60 -0.96
N LEU A 33 -6.69 11.72 -0.14
CA LEU A 33 -6.40 10.30 -0.11
C LEU A 33 -7.52 9.46 -0.74
N ALA A 34 -8.46 10.10 -1.45
CA ALA A 34 -9.48 9.40 -2.21
C ALA A 34 -8.85 8.43 -3.22
N GLY A 35 -9.44 7.24 -3.35
CA GLY A 35 -8.91 6.20 -4.24
C GLY A 35 -7.66 5.48 -3.72
N MET A 36 -7.28 5.68 -2.45
CA MET A 36 -6.24 4.89 -1.80
C MET A 36 -6.59 3.40 -1.77
N ARG A 37 -5.58 2.57 -1.99
CA ARG A 37 -5.67 1.11 -1.96
C ARG A 37 -4.55 0.55 -1.10
N LYS A 38 -4.76 -0.65 -0.56
CA LYS A 38 -3.75 -1.39 0.19
C LYS A 38 -3.53 -2.78 -0.38
N TRP A 39 -2.30 -3.27 -0.28
CA TRP A 39 -1.91 -4.63 -0.67
C TRP A 39 -0.80 -5.15 0.24
N GLN A 40 -0.77 -6.46 0.47
CA GLN A 40 0.29 -7.10 1.26
C GLN A 40 1.57 -7.23 0.43
N VAL A 41 2.72 -6.97 1.04
CA VAL A 41 4.01 -7.30 0.43
C VAL A 41 4.15 -8.83 0.39
N ARG A 42 4.51 -9.38 -0.77
CA ARG A 42 4.63 -10.83 -0.99
C ARG A 42 5.55 -11.46 0.05
N ASP A 43 5.12 -12.56 0.67
CA ASP A 43 5.84 -13.29 1.74
C ASP A 43 6.11 -12.46 3.01
N PHE A 44 5.47 -11.29 3.14
CA PHE A 44 5.57 -10.40 4.29
C PHE A 44 4.17 -9.84 4.62
N ASP A 45 3.26 -10.73 4.99
CA ASP A 45 1.84 -10.42 5.23
C ASP A 45 1.62 -9.33 6.29
N SER A 46 2.58 -9.17 7.20
CA SER A 46 2.62 -8.09 8.19
C SER A 46 3.10 -6.75 7.62
N HIS A 47 3.30 -6.59 6.32
CA HIS A 47 3.66 -5.32 5.69
C HIS A 47 2.66 -4.96 4.59
N LEU A 48 2.09 -3.77 4.69
CA LEU A 48 1.08 -3.24 3.79
C LEU A 48 1.64 -2.08 2.98
N ALA A 49 1.56 -2.19 1.66
CA ALA A 49 1.79 -1.10 0.74
C ALA A 49 0.47 -0.33 0.53
N PHE A 50 0.48 0.96 0.85
CA PHE A 50 -0.58 1.91 0.56
C PHE A 50 -0.22 2.66 -0.71
N TYR A 51 -1.14 2.67 -1.67
CA TYR A 51 -0.86 3.22 -2.99
C TYR A 51 -2.12 3.82 -3.64
N GLN A 52 -1.89 4.65 -4.66
CA GLN A 52 -2.95 5.17 -5.53
C GLN A 52 -2.74 4.66 -6.95
N SER A 53 -3.83 4.28 -7.63
CA SER A 53 -3.79 3.98 -9.06
C SER A 53 -3.49 5.25 -9.85
N ARG A 54 -2.67 5.14 -10.90
CA ARG A 54 -2.31 6.22 -11.81
C ARG A 54 -2.45 5.74 -13.26
N PRO A 55 -2.67 6.64 -14.23
CA PRO A 55 -2.49 6.28 -15.63
C PRO A 55 -1.09 5.70 -15.84
N GLY A 56 -1.03 4.43 -16.31
CA GLY A 56 0.23 3.73 -16.55
C GLY A 56 0.89 3.06 -15.33
N GLY A 57 0.26 3.02 -14.15
CA GLY A 57 0.79 2.27 -13.01
C GLY A 57 0.21 2.65 -11.65
N VAL A 58 1.08 2.75 -10.64
CA VAL A 58 0.72 3.11 -9.26
C VAL A 58 1.72 4.09 -8.65
N SER A 59 1.24 4.94 -7.74
CA SER A 59 2.09 5.69 -6.82
C SER A 59 2.10 4.99 -5.46
N ILE A 60 3.24 4.46 -5.04
CA ILE A 60 3.40 3.93 -3.67
C ILE A 60 3.52 5.12 -2.72
N VAL A 61 2.57 5.24 -1.80
CA VAL A 61 2.50 6.35 -0.84
C VAL A 61 3.29 6.01 0.41
N ARG A 62 3.06 4.83 0.99
CA ARG A 62 3.75 4.32 2.19
C ARG A 62 3.78 2.80 2.22
N VAL A 63 4.75 2.24 2.93
CA VAL A 63 4.78 0.84 3.35
C VAL A 63 4.81 0.82 4.87
N LEU A 64 3.84 0.16 5.50
CA LEU A 64 3.67 0.15 6.95
C LEU A 64 3.56 -1.29 7.46
N HIS A 65 4.02 -1.53 8.68
CA HIS A 65 3.79 -2.80 9.35
C HIS A 65 2.32 -2.89 9.79
N ALA A 66 1.65 -4.02 9.53
CA ALA A 66 0.20 -4.22 9.74
C ALA A 66 -0.22 -4.14 11.21
N VAL A 67 0.74 -4.29 12.13
CA VAL A 67 0.53 -4.18 13.58
C VAL A 67 0.74 -2.75 14.09
N SER A 68 1.21 -1.83 13.23
CA SER A 68 1.14 -0.39 13.52
C SER A 68 -0.30 0.08 13.35
N ASP A 69 -0.81 0.81 14.32
CA ASP A 69 -2.10 1.50 14.24
C ASP A 69 -2.02 2.64 13.21
N TRP A 70 -2.04 2.27 11.93
CA TRP A 70 -1.91 3.19 10.81
C TRP A 70 -3.10 4.15 10.69
N TRP A 71 -4.17 3.95 11.46
CA TRP A 71 -5.25 4.93 11.58
C TRP A 71 -4.74 6.26 12.14
N SER A 72 -3.91 6.26 13.17
CA SER A 72 -3.33 7.50 13.69
C SER A 72 -2.34 8.15 12.70
N LEU A 73 -1.52 7.35 12.02
CA LEU A 73 -0.45 7.80 11.12
C LEU A 73 -0.95 8.34 9.77
N LEU A 74 -2.13 7.91 9.34
CA LEU A 74 -2.77 8.36 8.11
C LEU A 74 -3.87 9.42 8.37
N GLY A 75 -3.99 9.92 9.60
CA GLY A 75 -4.84 11.05 9.95
C GLY A 75 -6.33 10.72 10.12
N PHE A 76 -6.67 9.57 10.68
CA PHE A 76 -8.04 9.22 11.01
C PHE A 76 -8.43 9.76 12.39
N GLU A 77 -9.46 10.61 12.47
CA GLU A 77 -10.29 10.72 13.68
C GLU A 77 -11.46 9.75 13.57
N VAL A 78 -11.93 9.17 14.68
CA VAL A 78 -13.08 8.23 14.74
C VAL A 78 -14.36 8.91 14.28
#